data_AF-A0A402B8Q0-F1
#
_entry.id   AF-A0A402B8Q0-F1
#
_cell.length_a   1.000
_cell.length_b   1.000
_cell.length_c   1.000
_cell.angle_alpha   90.00
_cell.angle_beta   90.00
_cell.angle_gamma   90.00
#
_symmetry.space_group_name_H-M   'P 1'
#
loop_
_entity.id
_entity.type
_entity.pdbx_description
1 polymer ?
#
loop_
_entity_poly.entity_id
_entity_poly.type
_entity_poly.pdbx_seq_one_letter_code
_entity_poly.pdbx_strand_id
1 'polypeptide(L)'
;MSRPVSFASRQSSVVTAAYLASMLFAIHLITYLIPALRDVTGLSAPLIAEPLTILAVAEHLCVFPVAAALAAPDWARVAGYGWLVVDMATDIMQLNGTPKGTYLPLRYGGHISAALWILFVSLNANGAFRVVGILLALDLAIYSFIAFIPLSFILLLPSLILLPLWLALAGRLLATAKTGGATLDSASDATAGQHAL
;
A
#
# COMPACT_ATOMS: atom_id res chain seq x y z
N MET A 1 12.26 -4.45 -31.87
CA MET A 1 12.06 -5.77 -31.22
C MET A 1 12.39 -5.64 -29.73
N SER A 2 11.38 -5.56 -28.87
CA SER A 2 11.54 -5.53 -27.41
C SER A 2 11.69 -6.96 -26.88
N ARG A 3 12.79 -7.27 -26.16
CA ARG A 3 12.96 -8.57 -25.50
C ARG A 3 11.85 -8.75 -24.45
N PRO A 4 11.20 -9.93 -24.38
CA PRO A 4 10.20 -10.19 -23.35
C PRO A 4 10.86 -10.12 -21.97
N VAL A 5 10.32 -9.27 -21.10
CA VAL A 5 10.75 -9.16 -19.71
C VAL A 5 10.41 -10.46 -19.00
N SER A 6 11.42 -11.16 -18.49
CA SER A 6 11.25 -12.47 -17.85
C SER A 6 10.34 -12.38 -16.61
N PHE A 7 9.56 -13.43 -16.36
CA PHE A 7 8.67 -13.50 -15.19
C PHE A 7 9.43 -13.26 -13.87
N ALA A 8 10.64 -13.82 -13.75
CA ALA A 8 11.50 -13.67 -12.58
C ALA A 8 11.91 -12.22 -12.29
N SER A 9 12.14 -11.40 -13.33
CA SER A 9 12.49 -9.98 -13.17
C SER A 9 11.31 -9.14 -12.71
N ARG A 10 10.10 -9.40 -13.24
CA ARG A 10 8.85 -8.76 -12.80
C ARG A 10 8.53 -9.08 -11.33
N GLN A 11 8.74 -10.31 -10.90
CA GLN A 11 8.48 -10.67 -9.50
C GLN A 11 9.46 -10.00 -8.54
N SER A 12 10.72 -9.81 -8.94
CA SER A 12 11.71 -9.09 -8.14
C SER A 12 11.32 -7.62 -7.94
N SER A 13 10.82 -6.95 -8.98
CA SER A 13 10.44 -5.54 -8.89
C SER A 13 9.23 -5.32 -7.98
N VAL A 14 8.26 -6.25 -7.94
CA VAL A 14 7.10 -6.16 -7.05
C VAL A 14 7.51 -6.28 -5.58
N VAL A 15 8.40 -7.22 -5.25
CA VAL A 15 8.91 -7.39 -3.88
C VAL A 15 9.61 -6.12 -3.41
N THR A 16 10.49 -5.56 -4.25
CA THR A 16 11.15 -4.27 -3.96
C THR A 16 10.13 -3.15 -3.79
N ALA A 17 9.10 -3.08 -4.65
CA ALA A 17 8.06 -2.08 -4.54
C ALA A 17 7.28 -2.19 -3.21
N ALA A 18 6.99 -3.40 -2.72
CA ALA A 18 6.31 -3.59 -1.43
C ALA A 18 7.14 -3.07 -0.24
N TYR A 19 8.45 -3.36 -0.21
CA TYR A 19 9.34 -2.86 0.85
C TYR A 19 9.57 -1.35 0.74
N LEU A 20 9.70 -0.81 -0.48
CA LEU A 20 9.77 0.64 -0.69
C LEU A 20 8.49 1.34 -0.22
N ALA A 21 7.31 0.83 -0.59
CA ALA A 21 6.04 1.35 -0.11
C ALA A 21 5.99 1.34 1.42
N SER A 22 6.34 0.23 2.05
CA SER A 22 6.40 0.12 3.52
C SER A 22 7.25 1.21 4.15
N MET A 23 8.48 1.42 3.65
CA MET A 23 9.40 2.44 4.16
C MET A 23 8.87 3.86 3.94
N LEU A 24 8.37 4.17 2.74
CA LEU A 24 7.87 5.49 2.39
C LEU A 24 6.64 5.85 3.23
N PHE A 25 5.68 4.92 3.37
CA PHE A 25 4.53 5.08 4.28
C PHE A 25 4.99 5.31 5.71
N ALA A 26 5.96 4.55 6.22
CA ALA A 26 6.45 4.77 7.58
C ALA A 26 7.01 6.18 7.78
N ILE A 27 7.80 6.69 6.83
CA ILE A 27 8.37 8.04 6.87
C ILE A 27 7.25 9.08 6.79
N HIS A 28 6.33 8.95 5.82
CA HIS A 28 5.27 9.91 5.59
C HIS A 28 4.29 9.97 6.76
N LEU A 29 3.87 8.82 7.28
CA LEU A 29 2.93 8.71 8.40
C LEU A 29 3.47 9.38 9.68
N ILE A 30 4.78 9.32 9.94
CA ILE A 30 5.40 10.03 11.07
C ILE A 30 5.20 11.55 10.96
N THR A 31 5.15 12.11 9.74
CA THR A 31 4.96 13.55 9.56
C THR A 31 3.59 14.05 10.04
N TYR A 32 2.57 13.16 10.08
CA TYR A 32 1.24 13.49 10.60
C TYR A 32 1.23 13.74 12.11
N LEU A 33 2.24 13.28 12.84
CA LEU A 33 2.41 13.55 14.28
C LEU A 33 2.90 14.98 14.55
N ILE A 34 3.36 15.69 13.52
CA ILE A 34 3.91 17.04 13.63
C ILE A 34 2.92 17.98 12.91
N PRO A 35 2.01 18.67 13.62
CA PRO A 35 1.00 19.53 12.98
C PRO A 35 1.59 20.56 12.01
N ALA A 36 2.79 21.08 12.34
CA ALA A 36 3.52 22.03 11.50
C ALA A 36 4.02 21.45 10.16
N LEU A 37 4.10 20.12 10.01
CA LEU A 37 4.39 19.44 8.74
C LEU A 37 3.09 18.93 8.10
N ARG A 38 2.22 18.31 8.88
CA ARG A 38 0.92 17.78 8.43
C ARG A 38 0.08 18.82 7.68
N ASP A 39 0.11 20.07 8.15
CA ASP A 39 -0.79 21.12 7.70
C ASP A 39 -0.14 22.08 6.68
N VAL A 40 1.07 21.79 6.20
CA VAL A 40 1.70 22.60 5.15
C VAL A 40 0.99 22.43 3.81
N THR A 41 1.03 23.52 3.04
CA THR A 41 0.50 23.60 1.67
C THR A 41 1.55 24.29 0.79
N GLY A 42 1.40 24.20 -0.52
CA GLY A 42 2.24 24.96 -1.46
C GLY A 42 2.11 26.47 -1.31
N LEU A 43 0.99 26.94 -0.73
CA LEU A 43 0.76 28.36 -0.45
C LEU A 43 1.46 28.83 0.84
N SER A 44 1.62 27.95 1.83
CA SER A 44 2.19 28.31 3.14
C SER A 44 3.68 28.03 3.26
N ALA A 45 4.16 26.92 2.70
CA ALA A 45 5.57 26.51 2.77
C ALA A 45 5.93 25.58 1.58
N PRO A 46 6.10 26.12 0.35
CA PRO A 46 6.28 25.32 -0.86
C PRO A 46 7.48 24.37 -0.79
N LEU A 47 8.61 24.83 -0.23
CA LEU A 47 9.83 24.03 -0.09
C LEU A 47 9.68 22.83 0.86
N ILE A 48 8.62 22.79 1.69
CA ILE A 48 8.29 21.67 2.58
C ILE A 48 7.15 20.84 1.99
N ALA A 49 6.10 21.51 1.49
CA ALA A 49 4.91 20.85 0.98
C ALA A 49 5.17 20.04 -0.29
N GLU A 50 6.03 20.52 -1.21
CA GLU A 50 6.35 19.79 -2.44
C GLU A 50 7.05 18.45 -2.15
N PRO A 51 8.16 18.38 -1.37
CA PRO A 51 8.76 17.10 -1.02
C PRO A 51 7.82 16.14 -0.30
N LEU A 52 6.99 16.64 0.62
CA LEU A 52 6.00 15.81 1.32
C LEU A 52 4.95 15.24 0.36
N THR A 53 4.49 16.03 -0.61
CA THR A 53 3.54 15.58 -1.62
C THR A 53 4.18 14.56 -2.57
N ILE A 54 5.45 14.76 -2.96
CA ILE A 54 6.20 13.79 -3.76
C ILE A 54 6.34 12.46 -3.02
N LEU A 55 6.68 12.51 -1.72
CA LEU A 55 6.76 11.34 -0.86
C LEU A 55 5.41 10.61 -0.79
N ALA A 56 4.33 11.36 -0.55
CA ALA A 56 2.96 10.85 -0.52
C ALA A 56 2.52 10.22 -1.85
N VAL A 57 2.89 10.79 -2.99
CA VAL A 57 2.57 10.18 -4.29
C VAL A 57 3.43 8.94 -4.55
N ALA A 58 4.72 8.98 -4.21
CA ALA A 58 5.66 7.89 -4.47
C ALA A 58 5.30 6.60 -3.70
N GLU A 59 4.87 6.70 -2.45
CA GLU A 59 4.44 5.52 -1.68
C GLU A 59 3.25 4.81 -2.34
N HIS A 60 2.24 5.55 -2.81
CA HIS A 60 1.07 4.99 -3.50
C HIS A 60 1.45 4.39 -4.86
N LEU A 61 2.34 5.05 -5.62
CA LEU A 61 2.88 4.51 -6.88
C LEU A 61 3.56 3.15 -6.68
N CYS A 62 4.28 2.97 -5.56
CA CYS A 62 4.89 1.68 -5.23
C CYS A 62 3.85 0.58 -4.93
N VAL A 63 2.64 0.93 -4.50
CA VAL A 63 1.59 -0.06 -4.18
C VAL A 63 0.87 -0.59 -5.42
N PHE A 64 0.81 0.15 -6.54
CA PHE A 64 0.18 -0.37 -7.77
C PHE A 64 0.65 -1.76 -8.22
N PRO A 65 1.96 -2.02 -8.37
CA PRO A 65 2.43 -3.36 -8.73
C PRO A 65 2.16 -4.40 -7.63
N VAL A 66 2.09 -3.98 -6.36
CA VAL A 66 1.76 -4.85 -5.23
C VAL A 66 0.30 -5.27 -5.28
N ALA A 67 -0.61 -4.33 -5.53
CA ALA A 67 -2.04 -4.60 -5.70
C ALA A 67 -2.33 -5.53 -6.90
N ALA A 68 -1.54 -5.43 -7.96
CA ALA A 68 -1.63 -6.35 -9.09
C ALA A 68 -1.20 -7.79 -8.74
N ALA A 69 -0.25 -7.94 -7.83
CA ALA A 69 0.37 -9.23 -7.51
C ALA A 69 -0.32 -10.00 -6.37
N LEU A 70 -1.00 -9.30 -5.45
CA LEU A 70 -1.70 -9.93 -4.33
C LEU A 70 -3.04 -10.54 -4.78
N ALA A 71 -3.35 -11.73 -4.26
CA ALA A 71 -4.58 -12.44 -4.55
C ALA A 71 -5.78 -11.71 -3.90
N ALA A 72 -6.74 -11.30 -4.73
CA ALA A 72 -8.00 -10.70 -4.31
C ALA A 72 -9.05 -10.88 -5.42
N PRO A 73 -10.35 -10.86 -5.10
CA PRO A 73 -11.40 -10.70 -6.10
C PRO A 73 -11.17 -9.44 -6.95
N ASP A 74 -11.50 -9.49 -8.24
CA ASP A 74 -11.18 -8.38 -9.16
C ASP A 74 -11.82 -7.05 -8.73
N TRP A 75 -13.06 -7.07 -8.24
CA TRP A 75 -13.74 -5.87 -7.74
C TRP A 75 -13.03 -5.26 -6.52
N ALA A 76 -12.44 -6.09 -5.65
CA ALA A 76 -11.70 -5.62 -4.48
C ALA A 76 -10.34 -5.03 -4.90
N ARG A 77 -9.70 -5.60 -5.93
CA ARG A 77 -8.49 -5.02 -6.53
C ARG A 77 -8.78 -3.66 -7.16
N VAL A 78 -9.91 -3.51 -7.86
CA VAL A 78 -10.36 -2.22 -8.39
C VAL A 78 -10.59 -1.20 -7.27
N ALA A 79 -11.19 -1.62 -6.15
CA ALA A 79 -11.30 -0.77 -4.96
C ALA A 79 -9.91 -0.34 -4.44
N GLY A 80 -8.93 -1.25 -4.42
CA GLY A 80 -7.55 -0.94 -4.06
C GLY A 80 -6.94 0.14 -4.97
N TYR A 81 -7.10 0.03 -6.29
CA TYR A 81 -6.66 1.06 -7.22
C TYR A 81 -7.40 2.39 -7.04
N GLY A 82 -8.71 2.33 -6.76
CA GLY A 82 -9.51 3.51 -6.46
C GLY A 82 -8.98 4.29 -5.26
N TRP A 83 -8.62 3.59 -4.18
CA TRP A 83 -7.96 4.20 -3.01
C TRP A 83 -6.67 4.91 -3.41
N LEU A 84 -5.75 4.23 -4.09
CA LEU A 84 -4.46 4.83 -4.48
C LEU A 84 -4.64 6.13 -5.26
N VAL A 85 -5.59 6.15 -6.20
CA VAL A 85 -5.88 7.36 -6.99
C VAL A 85 -6.48 8.46 -6.14
N VAL A 86 -7.44 8.13 -5.28
CA VAL A 86 -8.11 9.10 -4.40
C VAL A 86 -7.12 9.74 -3.43
N ASP A 87 -6.26 8.96 -2.78
CA ASP A 87 -5.30 9.49 -1.81
C ASP A 87 -4.30 10.42 -2.49
N MET A 88 -3.69 10.01 -3.59
CA MET A 88 -2.80 10.88 -4.38
C MET A 88 -3.49 12.16 -4.85
N ALA A 89 -4.75 12.08 -5.30
CA ALA A 89 -5.51 13.26 -5.70
C ALA A 89 -5.70 14.22 -4.52
N THR A 90 -6.03 13.69 -3.34
CA THR A 90 -6.21 14.51 -2.14
C THR A 90 -4.90 15.10 -1.61
N ASP A 91 -3.76 14.42 -1.77
CA ASP A 91 -2.44 15.00 -1.49
C ASP A 91 -2.14 16.19 -2.41
N ILE A 92 -2.44 16.06 -3.71
CA ILE A 92 -2.29 17.15 -4.68
C ILE A 92 -3.27 18.30 -4.35
N MET A 93 -4.50 18.01 -3.92
CA MET A 93 -5.44 19.04 -3.46
C MET A 93 -4.89 19.82 -2.27
N GLN A 94 -4.32 19.13 -1.28
CA GLN A 94 -3.67 19.75 -0.12
C GLN A 94 -2.47 20.62 -0.55
N LEU A 95 -1.61 20.13 -1.45
CA LEU A 95 -0.51 20.90 -2.01
C LEU A 95 -1.01 22.22 -2.61
N ASN A 96 -2.14 22.20 -3.31
CA ASN A 96 -2.74 23.37 -3.94
C ASN A 96 -3.56 24.26 -2.97
N GLY A 97 -3.48 24.01 -1.66
CA GLY A 97 -4.15 24.82 -0.65
C GLY A 97 -5.67 24.63 -0.59
N THR A 98 -6.17 23.50 -1.12
CA THR A 98 -7.59 23.17 -1.02
C THR A 98 -8.00 23.03 0.46
N PRO A 99 -9.11 23.64 0.91
CA PRO A 99 -9.54 23.53 2.30
C PRO A 99 -9.73 22.07 2.74
N LYS A 100 -9.29 21.75 3.96
CA LYS A 100 -9.41 20.42 4.58
C LYS A 100 -10.81 19.83 4.52
N GLY A 101 -11.83 20.66 4.75
CA GLY A 101 -13.23 20.24 4.69
C GLY A 101 -13.67 19.76 3.30
N THR A 102 -12.92 20.07 2.25
CA THR A 102 -13.21 19.65 0.87
C THR A 102 -12.55 18.31 0.54
N TYR A 103 -11.25 18.14 0.84
CA TYR A 103 -10.50 16.96 0.40
C TYR A 103 -10.50 15.80 1.41
N LEU A 104 -10.62 16.08 2.72
CA LEU A 104 -10.58 15.02 3.74
C LEU A 104 -11.78 14.06 3.65
N PRO A 105 -13.03 14.50 3.44
CA PRO A 105 -14.15 13.57 3.24
C PRO A 105 -13.94 12.63 2.06
N LEU A 106 -13.33 13.14 0.97
CA LEU A 106 -12.98 12.34 -0.19
C LEU A 106 -11.91 11.29 0.17
N ARG A 107 -10.85 11.70 0.90
CA ARG A 107 -9.82 10.78 1.41
C ARG A 107 -10.42 9.68 2.30
N TYR A 108 -11.35 10.03 3.17
CA TYR A 108 -12.02 9.05 4.03
C TYR A 108 -12.88 8.06 3.25
N GLY A 109 -13.48 8.48 2.12
CA GLY A 109 -14.08 7.58 1.15
C GLY A 109 -13.04 6.64 0.52
N GLY A 110 -11.87 7.17 0.17
CA GLY A 110 -10.70 6.39 -0.27
C GLY A 110 -10.28 5.32 0.73
N HIS A 111 -10.23 5.65 2.02
CA HIS A 111 -9.91 4.69 3.09
C HIS A 111 -10.89 3.51 3.16
N ILE A 112 -12.20 3.71 2.89
CA ILE A 112 -13.16 2.58 2.81
C ILE A 112 -12.78 1.64 1.66
N SER A 113 -12.41 2.21 0.52
CA SER A 113 -11.93 1.46 -0.64
C SER A 113 -10.64 0.69 -0.33
N ALA A 114 -9.72 1.31 0.43
CA ALA A 114 -8.50 0.69 0.93
C ALA A 114 -8.80 -0.48 1.87
N ALA A 115 -9.64 -0.26 2.88
CA ALA A 115 -10.03 -1.23 3.87
C ALA A 115 -10.65 -2.47 3.21
N LEU A 116 -11.52 -2.26 2.22
CA LEU A 116 -12.14 -3.34 1.46
C LEU A 116 -11.11 -4.18 0.72
N TRP A 117 -10.18 -3.55 -0.01
CA TRP A 117 -9.11 -4.26 -0.70
C TRP A 117 -8.20 -5.03 0.26
N ILE A 118 -7.69 -4.37 1.30
CA ILE A 118 -6.79 -4.94 2.31
C ILE A 118 -7.45 -6.14 3.00
N LEU A 119 -8.73 -6.02 3.40
CA LEU A 119 -9.47 -7.10 4.03
C LEU A 119 -9.52 -8.34 3.14
N PHE A 120 -9.92 -8.19 1.88
CA PHE A 120 -10.06 -9.34 0.98
C PHE A 120 -8.71 -9.95 0.58
N VAL A 121 -7.65 -9.14 0.44
CA VAL A 121 -6.29 -9.66 0.28
C VAL A 121 -5.87 -10.48 1.51
N SER A 122 -6.09 -9.95 2.71
CA SER A 122 -5.69 -10.62 3.95
C SER A 122 -6.49 -11.89 4.24
N LEU A 123 -7.76 -11.96 3.84
CA LEU A 123 -8.58 -13.17 3.96
C LEU A 123 -8.09 -14.32 3.06
N ASN A 124 -7.40 -14.02 1.96
CA ASN A 124 -6.80 -15.00 1.06
C ASN A 124 -5.38 -15.47 1.51
N ALA A 125 -4.95 -15.04 2.68
CA ALA A 125 -3.64 -15.35 3.24
C ALA A 125 -3.74 -15.93 4.65
N ASN A 126 -2.60 -16.29 5.24
CA ASN A 126 -2.52 -16.91 6.56
C ASN A 126 -1.52 -16.20 7.48
N GLY A 127 -1.59 -16.51 8.78
CA GLY A 127 -0.64 -16.04 9.78
C GLY A 127 -0.68 -14.53 10.02
N ALA A 128 0.48 -13.94 10.30
CA ALA A 128 0.61 -12.53 10.68
C ALA A 128 0.05 -11.56 9.63
N PHE A 129 0.27 -11.83 8.34
CA PHE A 129 -0.23 -10.98 7.25
C PHE A 129 -1.76 -10.88 7.24
N ARG A 130 -2.46 -11.97 7.55
CA ARG A 130 -3.92 -11.97 7.68
C ARG A 130 -4.39 -11.15 8.86
N VAL A 131 -3.81 -11.39 10.05
CA VAL A 131 -4.23 -10.70 11.28
C VAL A 131 -3.97 -9.20 11.20
N VAL A 132 -2.75 -8.80 10.81
CA VAL A 132 -2.36 -7.39 10.70
C VAL A 132 -3.25 -6.67 9.68
N GLY A 133 -3.54 -7.28 8.53
CA GLY A 133 -4.37 -6.63 7.53
C GLY A 133 -5.85 -6.54 7.90
N ILE A 134 -6.41 -7.52 8.62
CA ILE A 134 -7.78 -7.39 9.16
C ILE A 134 -7.85 -6.22 10.15
N LEU A 135 -6.88 -6.12 11.07
CA LEU A 135 -6.82 -5.00 12.02
C LEU A 135 -6.67 -3.66 11.29
N LEU A 136 -5.78 -3.59 10.30
CA LEU A 136 -5.59 -2.40 9.48
C LEU A 136 -6.86 -2.00 8.72
N ALA A 137 -7.56 -2.97 8.11
CA ALA A 137 -8.79 -2.71 7.39
C ALA A 137 -9.88 -2.17 8.33
N LEU A 138 -10.01 -2.73 9.53
CA LEU A 138 -10.95 -2.24 10.54
C LEU A 138 -10.58 -0.83 11.01
N ASP A 139 -9.29 -0.58 11.25
CA ASP A 139 -8.78 0.74 11.67
C ASP A 139 -9.15 1.84 10.66
N LEU A 140 -8.83 1.61 9.37
CA LEU A 140 -9.16 2.53 8.28
C LEU A 140 -10.67 2.72 8.12
N ALA A 141 -11.44 1.62 8.16
CA ALA A 141 -12.89 1.69 8.00
C ALA A 141 -13.55 2.47 9.14
N ILE A 142 -13.18 2.18 10.40
CA ILE A 142 -13.72 2.84 11.58
C ILE A 142 -13.37 4.32 11.55
N TYR A 143 -12.10 4.65 11.26
CA TYR A 143 -11.65 6.04 11.22
C TYR A 143 -12.43 6.89 10.21
N SER A 144 -12.79 6.34 9.05
CA SER A 144 -13.60 7.05 8.03
C SER A 144 -14.95 7.54 8.54
N PHE A 145 -15.54 6.91 9.57
CA PHE A 145 -16.84 7.29 10.11
C PHE A 145 -16.77 8.20 11.34
N ILE A 146 -15.58 8.43 11.91
CA ILE A 146 -15.43 9.15 13.19
C ILE A 146 -14.38 10.26 13.14
N ALA A 147 -13.78 10.50 11.98
CA ALA A 147 -12.75 11.51 11.77
C ALA A 147 -13.19 12.95 12.16
N PHE A 148 -14.50 13.22 12.24
CA PHE A 148 -15.04 14.51 12.67
C PHE A 148 -15.05 14.73 14.19
N ILE A 149 -14.76 13.69 14.99
CA ILE A 149 -14.71 13.81 16.45
C ILE A 149 -13.35 14.41 16.88
N PRO A 150 -13.31 15.38 17.82
CA PRO A 150 -12.04 15.87 18.37
C PRO A 150 -11.18 14.72 18.89
N LEU A 151 -9.86 14.79 18.65
CA LEU A 151 -8.88 13.75 19.02
C LEU A 151 -9.05 12.39 18.31
N SER A 152 -9.92 12.28 17.30
CA SER A 152 -10.07 11.06 16.49
C SER A 152 -8.76 10.63 15.81
N PHE A 153 -7.81 11.54 15.58
CA PHE A 153 -6.48 11.22 15.05
C PHE A 153 -5.73 10.18 15.89
N ILE A 154 -6.08 10.01 17.19
CA ILE A 154 -5.53 8.96 18.04
C ILE A 154 -5.86 7.56 17.47
N LEU A 155 -7.02 7.43 16.81
CA LEU A 155 -7.45 6.19 16.17
C LEU A 155 -6.74 5.92 14.85
N LEU A 156 -5.98 6.87 14.31
CA LEU A 156 -5.04 6.62 13.20
C LEU A 156 -3.66 6.17 13.70
N LEU A 157 -3.38 6.27 15.00
CA LEU A 157 -2.08 5.83 15.54
C LEU A 157 -1.79 4.34 15.26
N PRO A 158 -2.77 3.42 15.30
CA PRO A 158 -2.52 2.03 14.90
C PRO A 158 -2.08 1.94 13.44
N SER A 159 -2.72 2.66 12.51
CA SER A 159 -2.33 2.72 11.09
C SER A 159 -0.87 3.14 10.86
N LEU A 160 -0.27 3.96 11.74
CA LEU A 160 1.16 4.34 11.68
C LEU A 160 2.08 3.10 11.66
N ILE A 161 1.66 2.03 12.33
CA ILE A 161 2.44 0.79 12.46
C ILE A 161 1.86 -0.27 11.52
N LEU A 162 0.54 -0.42 11.51
CA LEU A 162 -0.14 -1.51 10.82
C LEU A 162 0.04 -1.44 9.29
N LEU A 163 -0.03 -0.25 8.68
CA LEU A 163 0.10 -0.12 7.22
C LEU A 163 1.52 -0.43 6.72
N PRO A 164 2.59 0.20 7.26
CA PRO A 164 3.95 -0.18 6.91
C PRO A 164 4.25 -1.65 7.18
N LEU A 165 3.81 -2.17 8.32
CA LEU A 165 4.02 -3.58 8.68
C LEU A 165 3.32 -4.52 7.71
N TRP A 166 2.08 -4.24 7.34
CA TRP A 166 1.32 -5.06 6.40
C TRP A 166 1.99 -5.10 5.02
N LEU A 167 2.49 -3.95 4.52
CA LEU A 167 3.25 -3.88 3.26
C LEU A 167 4.59 -4.64 3.33
N ALA A 168 5.31 -4.57 4.45
CA ALA A 168 6.52 -5.35 4.65
C ALA A 168 6.22 -6.87 4.64
N LEU A 169 5.12 -7.28 5.28
CA LEU A 169 4.65 -8.66 5.27
C LEU A 169 4.19 -9.08 3.86
N ALA A 170 3.60 -8.18 3.07
CA ALA A 170 3.29 -8.44 1.65
C ALA A 170 4.57 -8.72 0.85
N GLY A 171 5.61 -7.89 1.03
CA GLY A 171 6.92 -8.09 0.40
C GLY A 171 7.52 -9.46 0.75
N ARG A 172 7.43 -9.85 2.02
CA ARG A 172 7.86 -11.17 2.49
C ARG A 172 7.05 -12.30 1.85
N LEU A 173 5.73 -12.20 1.83
CA LEU A 173 4.83 -13.19 1.23
C LEU A 173 5.18 -13.41 -0.26
N LEU A 174 5.32 -12.33 -1.01
CA LEU A 174 5.66 -12.35 -2.44
C LEU A 174 7.06 -12.92 -2.70
N ALA A 175 8.02 -12.64 -1.81
CA ALA A 175 9.36 -13.22 -1.88
C ALA A 175 9.35 -14.74 -1.64
N THR A 176 8.56 -15.23 -0.68
CA THR A 176 8.45 -16.67 -0.40
C THR A 176 7.76 -17.46 -1.52
N ALA A 177 6.77 -16.86 -2.18
CA ALA A 177 6.13 -17.48 -3.34
C ALA A 177 7.11 -17.69 -4.51
N LYS A 178 8.06 -16.76 -4.69
CA LYS A 178 9.13 -16.86 -5.71
C LYS A 178 10.05 -18.06 -5.44
N THR A 179 10.47 -18.26 -4.19
CA THR A 179 11.38 -19.34 -3.84
C THR A 179 10.72 -20.71 -3.95
N GLY A 180 9.44 -20.84 -3.59
CA GLY A 180 8.71 -22.10 -3.71
C GLY A 180 8.48 -22.56 -5.15
N GLY A 181 8.25 -21.63 -6.08
CA GLY A 181 8.15 -21.94 -7.51
C GLY A 181 9.47 -22.45 -8.10
N ALA A 182 10.58 -21.78 -7.80
CA ALA A 182 11.90 -22.16 -8.32
C ALA A 182 12.36 -23.57 -7.88
N THR A 183 11.96 -24.01 -6.68
CA THR A 183 12.28 -25.36 -6.20
C THR A 183 11.47 -26.45 -6.91
N LEU A 184 10.26 -26.16 -7.38
CA LEU A 184 9.42 -27.14 -8.09
C LEU A 184 9.89 -27.33 -9.53
N ASP A 185 10.23 -26.24 -10.22
CA ASP A 185 10.70 -26.29 -11.62
C ASP A 185 12.03 -27.07 -11.73
N SER A 186 12.95 -26.86 -10.78
CA SER A 186 14.24 -27.59 -10.75
C SER A 186 14.08 -29.09 -10.44
N ALA A 187 13.07 -29.47 -9.64
CA ALA A 187 12.76 -30.86 -9.38
C ALA A 187 12.14 -31.56 -10.61
N SER A 188 11.24 -30.89 -11.34
CA SER A 188 10.65 -31.46 -12.56
C SER A 188 11.69 -31.69 -13.66
N ASP A 189 12.63 -30.76 -13.85
CA ASP A 189 13.68 -30.87 -14.86
C ASP A 189 14.65 -32.02 -14.54
N ALA A 190 14.98 -32.23 -13.26
CA ALA A 190 15.83 -33.34 -12.82
C ALA A 190 15.17 -34.71 -13.08
N THR A 191 13.85 -34.83 -12.88
CA THR A 191 13.12 -36.08 -13.18
C THR A 191 12.95 -36.34 -14.67
N ALA A 192 12.76 -35.30 -15.50
CA ALA A 192 12.65 -35.47 -16.94
C ALA A 192 13.96 -35.96 -17.59
N GLY A 193 15.11 -35.53 -17.06
CA GLY A 193 16.42 -35.99 -17.51
C GLY A 193 16.73 -37.47 -17.21
N GLN A 194 16.10 -38.06 -16.19
CA GLN A 194 16.32 -39.47 -15.82
C GLN A 194 15.56 -40.49 -16.68
N HIS A 195 14.52 -40.05 -17.41
CA HIS A 195 13.76 -40.92 -18.32
C HIS A 195 14.25 -40.88 -19.78
N ALA A 196 15.29 -40.10 -20.06
CA ALA A 196 15.86 -39.93 -21.40
C ALA A 196 17.16 -40.73 -21.64
N LEU A 197 17.52 -41.64 -20.72
CA LEU A 197 18.66 -42.57 -20.80
C LEU A 197 18.17 -44.02 -20.74
#